data_AF-A0A2E2TMS1-F1
#
_entry.id   AF-A0A2E2TMS1-F1
#
_cell.length_a   1.000
_cell.length_b   1.000
_cell.length_c   1.000
_cell.angle_alpha   90.00
_cell.angle_beta   90.00
_cell.angle_gamma   90.00
#
_symmetry.space_group_name_H-M   'P 1'
#
loop_
_entity.id
_entity.type
_entity.pdbx_description
1 polymer ?
#
loop_
_entity_poly.entity_id
_entity_poly.type
_entity_poly.pdbx_seq_one_letter_code
_entity_poly.pdbx_strand_id
1 'polypeptide(L)'
;MIKLVKTAHAQLQNPIAADNLLGLLQRLVDVLIQYGVVIAVFFIIYSGFLFVTARGSEDKIKSAKKTFLYTIIGASVLLGAWVIVTVIAETIETL
;
A
#
# COMPACT_ATOMS: atom_id res chain seq x y z
N MET A 1 32.31 -36.85 27.91
CA MET A 1 30.92 -37.36 27.85
C MET A 1 29.98 -36.17 27.76
N ILE A 2 29.30 -36.03 26.62
CA ILE A 2 28.10 -35.22 26.34
C ILE A 2 28.23 -33.69 26.45
N LYS A 3 28.79 -33.05 25.41
CA LYS A 3 28.27 -31.74 24.99
C LYS A 3 26.99 -32.03 24.20
N LEU A 4 25.87 -31.60 24.77
CA LEU A 4 24.54 -31.65 24.18
C LEU A 4 24.59 -31.21 22.72
N VAL A 5 24.19 -32.13 21.85
CA VAL A 5 23.71 -31.88 20.50
C VAL A 5 22.62 -30.81 20.61
N LYS A 6 22.99 -29.55 20.35
CA LYS A 6 22.03 -28.48 20.06
C LYS A 6 21.46 -28.85 18.70
N THR A 7 20.31 -29.50 18.71
CA THR A 7 19.54 -29.83 17.51
C THR A 7 19.50 -28.59 16.63
N ALA A 8 20.18 -28.63 15.50
CA ALA A 8 20.01 -27.67 14.43
C ALA A 8 18.63 -27.96 13.82
N HIS A 9 17.58 -27.46 14.47
CA HIS A 9 16.33 -27.23 13.76
C HIS A 9 16.68 -26.18 12.72
N ALA A 10 16.71 -26.56 11.45
CA ALA A 10 16.64 -25.60 10.36
C ALA A 10 15.34 -24.82 10.58
N GLN A 11 15.43 -23.69 11.28
CA GLN A 11 14.33 -22.77 11.43
C GLN A 11 13.99 -22.34 10.01
N LEU A 12 12.84 -22.78 9.50
CA LEU A 12 12.34 -22.32 8.22
C LEU A 12 12.16 -20.81 8.37
N GLN A 13 13.11 -20.04 7.84
CA GLN A 13 13.10 -18.61 7.90
C GLN A 13 11.92 -18.16 7.05
N ASN A 14 10.85 -17.67 7.71
CA ASN A 14 9.64 -17.30 7.02
C ASN A 14 9.98 -16.16 6.03
N PRO A 15 9.90 -16.40 4.70
CA PRO A 15 10.23 -15.37 3.72
C PRO A 15 9.24 -14.20 3.73
N ILE A 16 8.08 -14.38 4.37
CA ILE A 16 7.03 -13.37 4.57
C ILE A 16 7.24 -12.63 5.91
N ALA A 17 8.06 -13.17 6.83
CA ALA A 17 8.35 -12.60 8.14
C ALA A 17 7.10 -12.15 8.91
N ALA A 18 6.06 -12.99 8.90
CA ALA A 18 4.80 -12.79 9.60
C ALA A 18 4.56 -13.95 10.58
N ASP A 19 4.50 -13.65 11.87
CA ASP A 19 4.35 -14.65 12.94
C ASP A 19 2.89 -14.87 13.34
N ASN A 20 1.99 -13.99 12.89
CA ASN A 20 0.56 -14.02 13.16
C ASN A 20 -0.24 -13.40 11.99
N LEU A 21 -1.56 -13.54 12.03
CA LEU A 21 -2.47 -13.02 10.99
C LEU A 21 -2.32 -11.50 10.79
N LEU A 22 -2.08 -10.75 11.87
CA LEU A 22 -1.91 -9.30 11.82
C LEU A 22 -0.62 -8.92 11.08
N GLY A 23 0.49 -9.58 11.37
CA GLY A 23 1.75 -9.39 10.67
C GLY A 23 1.66 -9.74 9.18
N LEU A 24 0.86 -10.74 8.81
CA LEU A 24 0.59 -11.06 7.40
C LEU A 24 -0.16 -9.91 6.72
N LEU A 25 -1.20 -9.36 7.37
CA LEU A 25 -1.97 -8.24 6.85
C LEU A 25 -1.12 -6.96 6.72
N GLN A 26 -0.30 -6.65 7.72
CA GLN A 26 0.65 -5.53 7.67
C GLN A 26 1.60 -5.65 6.48
N ARG A 27 2.24 -6.82 6.31
CA ARG A 27 3.15 -7.06 5.18
C ARG A 27 2.46 -6.93 3.83
N LEU A 28 1.24 -7.43 3.71
CA LEU A 28 0.46 -7.32 2.48
C LEU A 28 0.14 -5.86 2.17
N VAL A 29 -0.28 -5.09 3.18
CA VAL A 29 -0.61 -3.67 3.06
C VAL A 29 0.63 -2.84 2.73
N ASP A 30 1.78 -3.10 3.37
CA ASP A 30 3.04 -2.42 3.08
C ASP A 30 3.46 -2.62 1.62
N VAL A 31 3.38 -3.84 1.11
CA VAL A 31 3.67 -4.16 -0.29
C VAL A 31 2.71 -3.40 -1.21
N LEU A 32 1.40 -3.41 -0.91
CA LEU A 32 0.40 -2.68 -1.68
C LEU A 32 0.65 -1.16 -1.68
N ILE A 33 1.06 -0.58 -0.56
CA ILE A 33 1.36 0.85 -0.46
C ILE A 33 2.63 1.19 -1.23
N GLN A 34 3.69 0.39 -1.10
CA GLN A 34 4.95 0.61 -1.78
C GLN A 34 4.76 0.72 -3.30
N TYR A 35 4.00 -0.20 -3.90
CA TYR A 35 3.67 -0.14 -5.33
C TYR A 35 2.56 0.87 -5.62
N GLY A 36 1.58 0.99 -4.72
CA GLY A 36 0.42 1.86 -4.85
C GLY A 36 0.78 3.33 -4.94
N VAL A 37 1.76 3.79 -4.15
CA VAL A 37 2.22 5.19 -4.20
C VAL A 37 2.85 5.52 -5.56
N VAL A 38 3.66 4.63 -6.11
CA VAL A 38 4.28 4.82 -7.44
C VAL A 38 3.19 4.92 -8.52
N ILE A 39 2.20 4.03 -8.46
CA ILE A 39 1.06 4.03 -9.38
C ILE A 39 0.21 5.30 -9.21
N ALA A 40 -0.04 5.74 -7.98
CA ALA A 40 -0.80 6.95 -7.69
C ALA A 40 -0.13 8.19 -8.29
N VAL A 41 1.19 8.35 -8.12
CA VAL A 41 1.96 9.45 -8.72
C VAL A 41 1.83 9.43 -10.25
N PHE A 42 1.93 8.26 -10.87
CA PHE A 42 1.75 8.13 -12.32
C PHE A 42 0.37 8.61 -12.78
N PHE A 43 -0.70 8.21 -12.08
CA PHE A 43 -2.05 8.65 -12.40
C PHE A 43 -2.28 10.15 -12.17
N ILE A 44 -1.64 10.74 -11.15
CA ILE A 44 -1.70 12.20 -10.94
C ILE A 44 -1.10 12.93 -12.14
N ILE A 45 0.08 12.52 -12.59
CA ILE A 45 0.74 13.12 -13.77
C ILE A 45 -0.13 12.93 -15.02
N TYR A 46 -0.66 11.73 -15.24
CA TYR A 46 -1.54 11.42 -16.37
C TYR A 46 -2.80 12.30 -16.39
N SER A 47 -3.44 12.47 -15.22
CA SER A 47 -4.62 13.35 -15.10
C SER A 47 -4.28 14.81 -15.42
N GLY A 48 -3.10 15.29 -14.98
CA GLY A 48 -2.60 16.63 -15.31
C GLY A 48 -2.37 16.81 -16.80
N PHE A 49 -1.78 15.81 -17.47
CA PHE A 49 -1.61 15.83 -18.92
C PHE A 49 -2.95 15.86 -19.66
N LEU A 50 -3.96 15.15 -19.15
CA LEU A 50 -5.32 15.16 -19.72
C LEU A 50 -5.97 16.55 -19.59
N PHE A 51 -5.71 17.28 -18.50
CA PHE A 51 -6.15 18.67 -18.35
C PHE A 51 -5.48 19.61 -19.36
N VAL A 52 -4.17 19.49 -19.56
CA VAL A 52 -3.42 20.35 -20.50
C VAL A 52 -3.84 20.06 -21.95
N THR A 53 -4.00 18.78 -22.31
CA THR A 53 -4.40 18.38 -23.66
C THR A 53 -5.85 18.68 -24.00
N ALA A 54 -6.72 18.91 -23.00
CA ALA A 54 -8.12 19.23 -23.23
C ALA A 54 -8.33 20.56 -23.99
N ARG A 55 -7.37 21.49 -23.98
CA ARG A 55 -7.35 22.72 -24.80
C ARG A 55 -8.68 23.50 -24.86
N GLY A 56 -9.48 23.46 -23.78
CA GLY A 56 -10.77 24.15 -23.69
C GLY A 56 -11.98 23.41 -24.28
N SER A 57 -11.82 22.17 -24.78
CA SER A 57 -12.96 21.31 -25.12
C SER A 57 -13.66 20.85 -23.84
N GLU A 58 -14.94 21.23 -23.68
CA GLU A 58 -15.74 20.92 -22.49
C GLU A 58 -15.79 19.41 -22.19
N ASP A 59 -15.94 18.57 -23.23
CA ASP A 59 -15.98 17.11 -23.09
C ASP A 59 -14.67 16.53 -22.54
N LYS A 60 -13.54 17.05 -23.02
CA LYS A 60 -12.21 16.62 -22.57
C LYS A 60 -11.91 17.11 -21.16
N ILE A 61 -12.33 18.34 -20.81
CA ILE A 61 -12.22 18.87 -19.44
C ILE A 61 -13.06 18.03 -18.47
N LYS A 62 -14.28 17.66 -18.86
CA LYS A 62 -15.16 16.82 -18.02
C LYS A 62 -14.55 15.44 -17.79
N SER A 63 -13.94 14.86 -18.81
CA SER A 63 -13.21 13.60 -18.72
C SER A 63 -11.97 13.72 -17.82
N ALA A 64 -11.18 14.79 -17.98
CA ALA A 64 -10.00 15.07 -17.15
C ALA A 64 -10.35 15.20 -15.67
N LYS A 65 -11.41 15.96 -15.35
CA LYS A 65 -11.94 16.09 -13.98
C LYS A 65 -12.37 14.74 -13.41
N LYS A 66 -13.06 13.91 -14.18
CA LYS A 66 -13.49 12.58 -13.74
C LYS A 66 -12.28 11.69 -13.43
N THR A 67 -11.27 11.66 -14.32
CA THR A 67 -10.03 10.91 -14.09
C THR A 67 -9.32 11.39 -12.82
N PHE A 68 -9.17 12.70 -12.64
CA PHE A 68 -8.53 13.27 -11.46
C PHE A 68 -9.26 12.92 -10.16
N LEU A 69 -10.59 12.97 -10.15
CA LEU A 69 -11.37 12.57 -8.97
C LEU A 69 -11.13 11.10 -8.61
N TYR A 70 -11.10 10.19 -9.60
CA TYR A 70 -10.77 8.79 -9.31
C TYR A 70 -9.34 8.60 -8.83
N THR A 71 -8.38 9.37 -9.36
CA THR A 71 -7.00 9.36 -8.88
C THR A 71 -6.92 9.79 -7.42
N ILE A 72 -7.62 10.85 -7.02
CA ILE A 72 -7.70 11.29 -5.62
C ILE A 72 -8.33 10.21 -4.75
N ILE A 73 -9.46 9.64 -5.18
CA ILE A 73 -10.15 8.60 -4.40
C ILE A 73 -9.23 7.39 -4.20
N GLY A 74 -8.53 6.94 -5.24
CA GLY A 74 -7.56 5.84 -5.14
C GLY A 74 -6.40 6.16 -4.18
N ALA A 75 -5.85 7.37 -4.26
CA ALA A 75 -4.79 7.82 -3.34
C ALA A 75 -5.30 7.89 -1.89
N SER A 76 -6.50 8.43 -1.65
CA SER A 76 -7.11 8.49 -0.33
C SER A 76 -7.36 7.10 0.26
N VAL A 77 -7.76 6.12 -0.56
CA VAL A 77 -7.94 4.73 -0.11
C VAL A 77 -6.60 4.11 0.30
N LEU A 78 -5.53 4.33 -0.47
CA LEU A 78 -4.18 3.85 -0.11
C LEU A 78 -3.72 4.42 1.23
N LEU A 79 -3.87 5.74 1.41
CA LEU A 79 -3.53 6.41 2.67
C LEU A 79 -4.41 5.92 3.82
N GLY A 80 -5.72 5.77 3.60
CA GLY A 80 -6.66 5.30 4.60
C GLY A 80 -6.39 3.87 5.07
N ALA A 81 -6.06 2.97 4.14
CA ALA A 81 -5.72 1.59 4.47
C ALA A 81 -4.48 1.50 5.38
N TRP A 82 -3.46 2.30 5.10
CA TRP A 82 -2.26 2.38 5.94
C TRP A 82 -2.56 2.86 7.36
N VAL A 83 -3.33 3.95 7.49
CA VAL A 83 -3.68 4.53 8.78
C VAL A 83 -4.48 3.54 9.62
N ILE A 84 -5.48 2.88 9.04
CA ILE A 84 -6.33 1.92 9.77
C ILE A 84 -5.49 0.76 10.32
N VAL A 85 -4.59 0.19 9.51
CA VAL A 85 -3.75 -0.94 9.92
C VAL A 85 -2.78 -0.54 11.02
N THR A 86 -2.17 0.64 10.90
CA THR A 86 -1.23 1.18 11.89
C THR A 86 -1.92 1.41 13.23
N VAL A 87 -3.10 2.06 13.22
CA VAL A 87 -3.88 2.32 14.44
C VAL A 87 -4.31 1.02 15.14
N ILE A 88 -4.77 0.02 14.38
CA ILE A 88 -5.15 -1.28 14.95
C ILE A 88 -3.93 -1.98 15.56
N ALA A 89 -2.80 -1.96 14.88
CA ALA A 89 -1.57 -2.58 15.37
C ALA A 89 -1.05 -1.92 16.66
N GLU A 90 -0.97 -0.58 16.67
CA GLU A 90 -0.56 0.20 17.85
C GLU A 90 -1.50 -0.04 19.04
N THR A 91 -2.80 -0.14 18.79
CA THR A 91 -3.79 -0.43 19.85
C THR A 91 -3.57 -1.80 20.47
N ILE A 92 -3.21 -2.81 19.66
CA ILE A 92 -2.94 -4.18 20.16
C ILE A 92 -1.59 -4.23 20.89
N GLU A 93 -0.56 -3.53 20.43
CA GLU A 93 0.74 -3.48 21.11
C GLU A 93 0.68 -2.75 22.47
N THR A 94 -0.25 -1.81 22.63
CA THR A 94 -0.43 -1.04 23.87
C THR A 94 -1.22 -1.80 24.95
N LEU A 95 -1.93 -2.87 24.59
CA LEU A 95 -2.72 -3.73 25.49
C LEU A 95 -1.88 -4.88 26.06
#